data_AF-A0A1I4GU22-F1
#
_entry.id   AF-A0A1I4GU22-F1
#
_cell.length_a   1.000
_cell.length_b   1.000
_cell.length_c   1.000
_cell.angle_alpha   90.00
_cell.angle_beta   90.00
_cell.angle_gamma   90.00
#
_symmetry.space_group_name_H-M   'P 1'
#
loop_
_entity.id
_entity.type
_entity.pdbx_description
1 polymer ?
#
loop_
_entity_poly.entity_id
_entity_poly.type
_entity_poly.pdbx_seq_one_letter_code
_entity_poly.pdbx_strand_id
1 'polypeptide(L)'
;MNPTRGIRATITLTVALTLTGCVYLGGPVPHPGVNTPFDGLSTKTKPQLLDETLEKAQAVAQLIGGEWLDSGTPPVVFDPANQEQRDAWDWGPCDNEATTGQYDVAVWQDADPSARFDPDALTEMVRSYWEGLGYTIRQIGPPALDETRGRSINVDLPHGAGLHFAASTKILGIAVHSECVTWE
;
A
#
# COMPACT_ATOMS: atom_id res chain seq x y z
N MET A 1 8.96 62.74 59.59
CA MET A 1 8.41 61.52 60.21
C MET A 1 8.42 60.44 59.15
N ASN A 2 9.13 59.34 59.38
CA ASN A 2 9.11 58.16 58.52
C ASN A 2 7.97 57.24 59.00
N PRO A 3 7.26 56.51 58.11
CA PRO A 3 7.59 55.09 58.01
C PRO A 3 7.44 54.45 56.61
N THR A 4 8.53 53.77 56.20
CA THR A 4 8.66 52.32 55.93
C THR A 4 7.78 51.57 54.90
N ARG A 5 8.50 51.06 53.88
CA ARG A 5 8.43 49.73 53.19
C ARG A 5 7.31 49.40 52.19
N GLY A 6 7.77 49.00 51.00
CA GLY A 6 7.07 48.10 50.08
C GLY A 6 7.84 47.92 48.76
N ILE A 7 8.96 47.18 48.76
CA ILE A 7 9.69 46.81 47.54
C ILE A 7 9.02 45.57 46.95
N ARG A 8 8.43 45.68 45.76
CA ARG A 8 8.07 44.54 44.90
C ARG A 8 9.05 44.49 43.74
N ALA A 9 9.93 43.49 43.76
CA ALA A 9 10.85 43.18 42.66
C ALA A 9 10.08 42.41 41.57
N THR A 10 10.05 42.97 40.37
CA THR A 10 9.54 42.30 39.17
C THR A 10 10.66 41.47 38.57
N ILE A 11 10.47 40.15 38.53
CA ILE A 11 11.38 39.20 37.88
C ILE A 11 10.98 39.15 36.40
N THR A 12 11.87 39.58 35.51
CA THR A 12 11.72 39.39 34.06
C THR A 12 12.64 38.25 33.62
N LEU A 13 12.04 37.11 33.30
CA LEU A 13 12.72 35.92 32.80
C LEU A 13 13.16 36.17 31.34
N THR A 14 14.46 36.05 31.05
CA THR A 14 14.99 36.11 29.68
C THR A 14 15.19 34.67 29.20
N VAL A 15 14.39 34.21 28.24
CA VAL A 15 14.58 32.91 27.60
C VAL A 15 15.53 33.08 26.42
N ALA A 16 16.74 32.53 26.56
CA ALA A 16 17.70 32.41 25.46
C ALA A 16 17.34 31.17 24.62
N LEU A 17 16.97 31.38 23.35
CA LEU A 17 16.90 30.30 22.37
C LEU A 17 18.32 30.01 21.85
N THR A 18 18.88 28.87 22.24
CA THR A 18 20.06 28.30 21.58
C THR A 18 19.60 27.58 20.30
N LEU A 19 19.97 28.15 19.14
CA LEU A 19 19.91 27.46 17.84
C LEU A 19 21.07 26.46 17.75
N THR A 20 20.82 25.22 18.14
CA THR A 20 21.66 24.07 17.76
C THR A 20 20.98 23.34 16.61
N GLY A 21 21.71 23.22 15.51
CA GLY A 21 21.17 22.82 14.21
C GLY A 21 20.70 21.38 14.10
N CYS A 22 19.77 21.16 13.17
CA CYS A 22 19.47 19.86 12.62
C CYS A 22 20.13 19.77 11.23
N VAL A 23 21.25 19.06 11.16
CA VAL A 23 21.76 18.52 9.90
C VAL A 23 20.76 17.43 9.48
N TYR A 24 20.06 17.65 8.37
CA TYR A 24 19.17 16.65 7.77
C TYR A 24 20.04 15.56 7.12
N LEU A 25 20.42 14.53 7.89
CA LEU A 25 20.88 13.26 7.35
C LEU A 25 19.65 12.40 7.04
N GLY A 26 19.00 12.69 5.91
CA GLY A 26 17.93 11.86 5.38
C GLY A 26 18.50 10.56 4.80
N GLY A 27 18.84 9.61 5.67
CA GLY A 27 18.88 8.19 5.29
C GLY A 27 17.46 7.62 5.33
N PRO A 28 17.12 6.62 4.49
CA PRO A 28 15.82 5.97 4.55
C PRO A 28 15.61 5.39 5.95
N VAL A 29 14.53 5.81 6.61
CA VAL A 29 14.09 5.23 7.87
C VAL A 29 13.66 3.79 7.56
N PRO A 30 14.31 2.76 8.11
CA PRO A 30 13.85 1.39 7.94
C PRO A 30 12.49 1.27 8.62
N HIS A 31 11.49 0.77 7.89
CA HIS A 31 10.23 0.38 8.50
C HIS A 31 10.51 -0.69 9.57
N PRO A 32 9.90 -0.61 10.77
CA PRO A 32 10.12 -1.60 11.82
C PRO A 32 9.71 -2.99 11.32
N GLY A 33 10.67 -3.92 11.25
CA GLY A 33 10.43 -5.33 10.87
C GLY A 33 11.10 -5.79 9.58
N VAL A 34 11.73 -4.90 8.80
CA VAL A 34 12.32 -5.24 7.50
C VAL A 34 13.83 -5.41 7.63
N ASN A 35 14.31 -6.66 7.60
CA ASN A 35 15.71 -6.95 7.29
C ASN A 35 15.86 -6.91 5.76
N THR A 36 16.15 -5.74 5.19
CA THR A 36 16.49 -5.64 3.76
C THR A 36 17.91 -6.15 3.51
N PRO A 37 18.09 -7.19 2.68
CA PRO A 37 19.39 -7.48 2.09
C PRO A 37 19.86 -6.29 1.23
N PHE A 38 21.17 -6.19 1.02
CA PHE A 38 21.83 -5.04 0.40
C PHE A 38 21.44 -4.82 -1.08
N ASP A 39 20.82 -5.81 -1.70
CA ASP A 39 20.32 -5.80 -3.09
C ASP A 39 18.82 -5.50 -3.22
N GLY A 40 18.09 -5.36 -2.10
CA GLY A 40 16.66 -5.10 -2.10
C GLY A 40 15.78 -6.34 -2.33
N LEU A 41 16.36 -7.53 -2.52
CA LEU A 41 15.63 -8.77 -2.75
C LEU A 41 15.06 -9.34 -1.44
N SER A 42 14.02 -10.15 -1.56
CA SER A 42 13.47 -10.91 -0.44
C SER A 42 14.24 -12.21 -0.24
N THR A 43 14.19 -12.75 0.97
CA THR A 43 14.71 -14.09 1.29
C THR A 43 13.59 -15.12 1.48
N LYS A 44 12.35 -14.75 1.13
CA LYS A 44 11.18 -15.60 1.26
C LYS A 44 11.18 -16.70 0.20
N THR A 45 10.56 -17.82 0.55
CA THR A 45 10.30 -18.92 -0.39
C THR A 45 9.12 -18.60 -1.30
N LYS A 46 9.02 -19.25 -2.47
CA LYS A 46 7.88 -19.07 -3.39
C LYS A 46 6.51 -19.27 -2.69
N PRO A 47 6.29 -20.32 -1.87
CA PRO A 47 5.03 -20.46 -1.14
C PRO A 47 4.72 -19.29 -0.20
N GLN A 48 5.72 -18.77 0.52
CA GLN A 48 5.55 -17.61 1.41
C GLN A 48 5.21 -16.35 0.62
N LEU A 49 5.84 -16.14 -0.53
CA LEU A 49 5.51 -15.01 -1.42
C LEU A 49 4.07 -15.09 -1.91
N LEU A 50 3.64 -16.27 -2.38
CA LEU A 50 2.28 -16.45 -2.85
C LEU A 50 1.25 -16.23 -1.73
N ASP A 51 1.48 -16.82 -0.55
CA ASP A 51 0.61 -16.64 0.62
C ASP A 51 0.43 -15.16 0.97
N GLU A 52 1.55 -14.44 1.10
CA GLU A 52 1.52 -13.03 1.44
C GLU A 52 0.92 -12.14 0.34
N THR A 53 1.04 -12.55 -0.92
CA THR A 53 0.46 -11.80 -2.06
C THR A 53 -1.05 -11.99 -2.10
N LEU A 54 -1.51 -13.22 -1.90
CA LEU A 54 -2.93 -13.56 -1.79
C LEU A 54 -3.59 -12.92 -0.57
N GLU A 55 -2.90 -12.87 0.58
CA GLU A 55 -3.40 -12.19 1.78
C GLU A 55 -3.65 -10.69 1.52
N LYS A 56 -2.74 -10.02 0.80
CA LYS A 56 -2.90 -8.59 0.46
C LYS A 56 -4.05 -8.35 -0.51
N ALA A 57 -4.21 -9.21 -1.51
CA ALA A 57 -5.36 -9.16 -2.41
C ALA A 57 -6.67 -9.40 -1.65
N GLN A 58 -6.69 -10.40 -0.77
CA GLN A 58 -7.84 -10.73 0.06
C GLN A 58 -8.20 -9.61 1.04
N ALA A 59 -7.21 -8.92 1.62
CA ALA A 59 -7.45 -7.80 2.52
C ALA A 59 -8.25 -6.69 1.83
N VAL A 60 -7.91 -6.34 0.59
CA VAL A 60 -8.65 -5.34 -0.19
C VAL A 60 -10.03 -5.86 -0.63
N ALA A 61 -10.10 -7.13 -1.07
CA ALA A 61 -11.36 -7.75 -1.46
C ALA A 61 -12.36 -7.81 -0.29
N GLN A 62 -11.92 -8.13 0.92
CA GLN A 62 -12.76 -8.13 2.12
C GLN A 62 -13.15 -6.72 2.58
N LEU A 63 -12.24 -5.75 2.43
CA LEU A 63 -12.51 -4.35 2.77
C LEU A 63 -13.64 -3.77 1.91
N ILE A 64 -13.65 -4.08 0.62
CA ILE A 64 -14.68 -3.62 -0.33
C ILE A 64 -15.93 -4.49 -0.24
N GLY A 65 -15.75 -5.79 -0.03
CA GLY A 65 -16.80 -6.79 -0.07
C GLY A 65 -17.23 -7.17 -1.49
N GLY A 66 -18.25 -8.02 -1.57
CA GLY A 66 -18.76 -8.57 -2.83
C GLY A 66 -17.95 -9.75 -3.37
N GLU A 67 -18.38 -10.24 -4.53
CA GLU A 67 -17.73 -11.37 -5.22
C GLU A 67 -16.62 -10.84 -6.13
N TRP A 68 -15.42 -11.36 -5.94
CA TRP A 68 -14.24 -11.08 -6.76
C TRP A 68 -13.94 -12.31 -7.61
N LEU A 69 -13.48 -12.08 -8.83
CA LEU A 69 -13.15 -13.10 -9.81
C LEU A 69 -11.65 -13.06 -10.09
N ASP A 70 -11.04 -14.22 -10.27
CA ASP A 70 -9.67 -14.30 -10.76
C ASP A 70 -9.58 -13.87 -12.23
N SER A 71 -8.36 -13.59 -12.69
CA SER A 71 -8.09 -13.28 -14.10
C SER A 71 -8.01 -14.54 -14.99
N GLY A 72 -8.46 -15.70 -14.50
CA GLY A 72 -8.44 -16.97 -15.22
C GLY A 72 -9.37 -16.99 -16.44
N THR A 73 -9.26 -18.03 -17.27
CA THR A 73 -10.16 -18.25 -18.41
C THR A 73 -10.70 -19.69 -18.41
N PRO A 74 -11.99 -19.91 -18.09
CA PRO A 74 -12.98 -18.93 -17.64
C PRO A 74 -12.64 -18.37 -16.24
N PRO A 75 -13.06 -17.14 -15.92
CA PRO A 75 -12.87 -16.58 -14.59
C PRO A 75 -13.68 -17.36 -13.56
N VAL A 76 -13.12 -17.57 -12.38
CA VAL A 76 -13.80 -18.20 -11.25
C VAL A 76 -13.75 -17.31 -10.02
N VAL A 77 -14.63 -17.56 -9.05
CA VAL A 77 -14.65 -16.81 -7.79
C VAL A 77 -13.31 -16.96 -7.09
N PHE A 78 -12.68 -15.82 -6.79
CA PHE A 78 -11.40 -15.73 -6.13
C PHE A 78 -11.48 -16.38 -4.74
N ASP A 79 -10.68 -17.43 -4.55
CA ASP A 79 -10.52 -18.14 -3.29
C ASP A 79 -9.03 -18.37 -3.02
N PRO A 80 -8.40 -17.58 -2.14
CA PRO A 80 -6.96 -17.70 -1.86
C PRO A 80 -6.57 -19.00 -1.15
N ALA A 81 -7.55 -19.78 -0.66
CA ALA A 81 -7.32 -21.10 -0.07
C ALA A 81 -7.47 -22.25 -1.09
N ASN A 82 -8.01 -21.98 -2.28
CA ASN A 82 -8.21 -23.00 -3.30
C ASN A 82 -6.87 -23.39 -3.95
N GLN A 83 -6.50 -24.68 -3.86
CA GLN A 83 -5.22 -25.15 -4.36
C GLN A 83 -5.07 -25.02 -5.89
N GLU A 84 -6.15 -25.24 -6.65
CA GLU A 84 -6.12 -25.14 -8.11
C GLU A 84 -5.84 -23.71 -8.57
N GLN A 85 -6.47 -22.70 -7.94
CA GLN A 85 -6.15 -21.29 -8.19
C GLN A 85 -4.72 -20.95 -7.76
N ARG A 86 -4.28 -21.46 -6.60
CA ARG A 86 -2.91 -21.24 -6.11
C ARG A 86 -1.85 -21.75 -7.06
N ASP A 87 -2.10 -22.90 -7.69
CA ASP A 87 -1.20 -23.50 -8.67
C ASP A 87 -1.23 -22.78 -10.03
N ALA A 88 -2.26 -21.96 -10.29
CA ALA A 88 -2.47 -21.26 -11.55
C ALA A 88 -1.90 -19.83 -11.58
N TRP A 89 -1.55 -19.24 -10.44
CA TRP A 89 -0.99 -17.87 -10.40
C TRP A 89 0.37 -17.79 -11.07
N ASP A 90 0.56 -16.73 -11.86
CA ASP A 90 1.73 -16.58 -12.71
C ASP A 90 2.98 -16.26 -11.88
N TRP A 91 4.07 -16.93 -12.23
CA TRP A 91 5.41 -16.69 -11.68
C TRP A 91 6.25 -16.07 -12.80
N GLY A 92 6.45 -14.77 -12.70
CA GLY A 92 7.04 -13.94 -13.74
C GLY A 92 8.31 -13.22 -13.31
N PRO A 93 9.14 -12.75 -14.25
CA PRO A 93 10.33 -11.99 -13.94
C PRO A 93 9.98 -10.63 -13.31
N CYS A 94 10.78 -10.18 -12.35
CA CYS A 94 10.69 -8.80 -11.87
C CYS A 94 11.23 -7.82 -12.92
N ASP A 95 10.49 -6.77 -13.28
CA ASP A 95 10.94 -5.60 -14.07
C ASP A 95 11.97 -5.89 -15.21
N ASN A 96 11.78 -6.99 -15.95
CA ASN A 96 12.64 -7.50 -17.04
C ASN A 96 14.05 -8.00 -16.63
N GLU A 97 14.31 -8.21 -15.35
CA GLU A 97 15.52 -8.89 -14.89
C GLU A 97 15.33 -10.41 -14.99
N ALA A 98 16.05 -11.04 -15.92
CA ALA A 98 15.92 -12.48 -16.19
C ALA A 98 16.37 -13.41 -15.05
N THR A 99 16.88 -12.86 -13.95
CA THR A 99 17.44 -13.61 -12.81
C THR A 99 16.61 -13.50 -11.54
N THR A 100 15.52 -12.75 -11.55
CA THR A 100 14.67 -12.49 -10.37
C THR A 100 13.20 -12.72 -10.70
N GLY A 101 12.39 -12.93 -9.67
CA GLY A 101 11.01 -13.35 -9.83
C GLY A 101 10.05 -12.95 -8.75
N GLN A 102 8.79 -12.92 -9.17
CA GLN A 102 7.64 -12.55 -8.35
C GLN A 102 6.38 -13.30 -8.80
N TYR A 103 5.41 -13.36 -7.89
CA TYR A 103 4.03 -13.68 -8.25
C TYR A 103 3.27 -12.42 -8.64
N ASP A 104 2.39 -12.55 -9.62
CA ASP A 104 1.43 -11.53 -10.01
C ASP A 104 0.01 -12.07 -9.82
N VAL A 105 -0.72 -11.50 -8.87
CA VAL A 105 -2.12 -11.84 -8.58
C VAL A 105 -3.01 -10.71 -9.07
N ALA A 106 -3.94 -11.02 -9.96
CA ALA A 106 -4.91 -10.07 -10.49
C ALA A 106 -6.33 -10.59 -10.30
N VAL A 107 -7.15 -9.81 -9.60
CA VAL A 107 -8.56 -10.11 -9.38
C VAL A 107 -9.41 -8.89 -9.70
N TRP A 108 -10.65 -9.13 -10.11
CA TRP A 108 -11.55 -8.09 -10.55
C TRP A 108 -12.96 -8.36 -10.07
N GLN A 109 -13.75 -7.30 -10.01
CA GLN A 109 -15.17 -7.38 -9.71
C GLN A 109 -15.91 -6.57 -10.77
N ASP A 110 -16.91 -7.19 -11.40
CA ASP A 110 -17.90 -6.43 -12.17
C ASP A 110 -18.63 -5.49 -11.23
N ALA A 111 -18.71 -4.21 -11.59
CA ALA A 111 -19.66 -3.33 -10.93
C ALA A 111 -21.05 -3.78 -11.32
N ASP A 112 -21.76 -4.36 -10.35
CA ASP A 112 -23.18 -4.60 -10.45
C ASP A 112 -23.82 -3.31 -11.02
N PRO A 113 -24.47 -3.37 -12.20
CA PRO A 113 -25.06 -2.20 -12.83
C PRO A 113 -26.09 -1.48 -11.94
N SER A 114 -26.64 -2.19 -10.95
CA SER A 114 -27.57 -1.67 -9.94
C SER A 114 -26.87 -1.01 -8.75
N ALA A 115 -25.65 -1.44 -8.42
CA ALA A 115 -24.79 -0.83 -7.43
C ALA A 115 -23.79 0.09 -8.14
N ARG A 116 -24.18 1.34 -8.39
CA ARG A 116 -23.22 2.35 -8.85
C ARG A 116 -22.12 2.50 -7.79
N PHE A 117 -20.94 1.95 -8.08
CA PHE A 117 -19.77 2.24 -7.28
C PHE A 117 -19.46 3.72 -7.34
N ASP A 118 -19.10 4.28 -6.20
CA ASP A 118 -18.44 5.57 -6.12
C ASP A 118 -16.93 5.30 -6.14
N PRO A 119 -16.24 5.49 -7.29
CA PRO A 119 -14.82 5.16 -7.41
C PRO A 119 -13.97 5.99 -6.47
N ASP A 120 -14.41 7.22 -6.15
CA ASP A 120 -13.69 8.11 -5.24
C ASP A 120 -13.77 7.59 -3.80
N ALA A 121 -14.96 7.22 -3.35
CA ALA A 121 -15.16 6.68 -2.00
C ALA A 121 -14.41 5.35 -1.79
N LEU A 122 -14.48 4.43 -2.78
CA LEU A 122 -13.79 3.15 -2.70
C LEU A 122 -12.26 3.32 -2.72
N THR A 123 -11.74 4.18 -3.61
CA THR A 123 -10.30 4.46 -3.67
C THR A 123 -9.80 5.09 -2.37
N GLU A 124 -10.57 6.02 -1.79
CA GLU A 124 -10.21 6.66 -0.53
C GLU A 124 -10.26 5.70 0.66
N MET A 125 -11.22 4.76 0.66
CA MET A 125 -11.31 3.70 1.65
C MET A 125 -10.08 2.78 1.62
N VAL A 126 -9.69 2.32 0.42
CA VAL A 126 -8.48 1.48 0.26
C VAL A 126 -7.22 2.27 0.63
N ARG A 127 -7.11 3.54 0.21
CA ARG A 127 -6.02 4.43 0.62
C ARG A 127 -5.92 4.52 2.15
N SER A 128 -7.02 4.90 2.81
CA SER A 128 -7.07 5.09 4.26
C SER A 128 -6.67 3.82 5.03
N TYR A 129 -7.10 2.65 4.53
CA TYR A 129 -6.72 1.36 5.11
C TYR A 129 -5.19 1.17 5.10
N TRP A 130 -4.55 1.35 3.95
CA TRP A 130 -3.10 1.13 3.81
C TRP A 130 -2.26 2.23 4.47
N GLU A 131 -2.70 3.49 4.45
CA GLU A 131 -2.06 4.58 5.21
C GLU A 131 -2.15 4.33 6.72
N GLY A 132 -3.29 3.80 7.20
CA GLY A 132 -3.48 3.41 8.60
C GLY A 132 -2.52 2.31 9.07
N LEU A 133 -2.03 1.49 8.14
CA LEU A 133 -0.99 0.47 8.38
C LEU A 133 0.44 1.03 8.23
N GLY A 134 0.59 2.31 7.87
CA GLY A 134 1.88 3.00 7.75
C GLY A 134 2.53 2.90 6.36
N TYR A 135 1.81 2.43 5.34
CA TYR A 135 2.35 2.36 3.98
C TYR A 135 2.23 3.69 3.23
N THR A 136 3.12 3.86 2.24
CA THR A 136 3.08 5.02 1.34
C THR A 136 2.15 4.74 0.17
N ILE A 137 1.24 5.66 -0.11
CA ILE A 137 0.28 5.57 -1.22
C ILE A 137 0.63 6.60 -2.29
N ARG A 138 0.65 6.13 -3.54
CA ARG A 138 0.83 6.95 -4.72
C ARG A 138 -0.46 6.97 -5.53
N GLN A 139 -1.08 8.14 -5.66
CA GLN A 139 -2.23 8.29 -6.55
C GLN A 139 -1.77 8.33 -8.01
N ILE A 140 -2.44 7.54 -8.87
CA ILE A 140 -2.19 7.59 -10.31
C ILE A 140 -3.14 8.61 -10.94
N GLY A 141 -2.63 9.81 -11.20
CA GLY A 141 -3.32 10.84 -11.96
C GLY A 141 -4.60 11.40 -11.32
N PRO A 142 -5.22 12.41 -11.96
CA PRO A 142 -6.56 12.86 -11.60
C PRO A 142 -7.60 11.78 -11.98
N PRO A 143 -8.80 11.80 -11.37
CA PRO A 143 -9.91 10.95 -11.82
C PRO A 143 -10.14 11.10 -13.32
N ALA A 144 -10.40 10.00 -14.02
CA ALA A 144 -10.75 10.05 -15.42
C ALA A 144 -12.03 10.87 -15.61
N LEU A 145 -12.04 11.74 -16.63
CA LEU A 145 -13.19 12.59 -16.95
C LEU A 145 -14.23 11.88 -17.84
N ASP A 146 -14.00 10.60 -18.16
CA ASP A 146 -14.91 9.79 -18.95
C ASP A 146 -16.12 9.29 -18.12
N GLU A 147 -17.07 8.65 -18.80
CA GLU A 147 -18.28 8.12 -18.17
C GLU A 147 -18.00 7.05 -17.11
N THR A 148 -16.83 6.41 -17.16
CA THR A 148 -16.43 5.38 -16.21
C THR A 148 -15.83 5.96 -14.93
N ARG A 149 -15.41 7.24 -14.95
CA ARG A 149 -14.80 7.96 -13.83
C ARG A 149 -13.72 7.13 -13.12
N GLY A 150 -12.86 6.49 -13.91
CA GLY A 150 -11.80 5.63 -13.41
C GLY A 150 -10.85 6.35 -12.45
N ARG A 151 -10.44 5.67 -11.39
CA ARG A 151 -9.46 6.16 -10.41
C ARG A 151 -8.61 5.01 -9.89
N SER A 152 -7.33 5.27 -9.64
CA SER A 152 -6.44 4.25 -9.11
C SER A 152 -5.35 4.78 -8.19
N ILE A 153 -4.84 3.87 -7.38
CA ILE A 153 -3.73 4.08 -6.45
C ILE A 153 -2.74 2.91 -6.54
N ASN A 154 -1.49 3.21 -6.26
CA ASN A 154 -0.46 2.22 -5.95
C ASN A 154 -0.09 2.34 -4.47
N VAL A 155 0.13 1.20 -3.83
CA VAL A 155 0.67 1.07 -2.49
C VAL A 155 2.09 0.54 -2.65
N ASP A 156 3.07 1.32 -2.17
CA ASP A 156 4.47 0.90 -2.19
C ASP A 156 4.69 -0.07 -1.01
N LEU A 157 5.03 -1.32 -1.32
CA LEU A 157 5.31 -2.37 -0.33
C LEU A 157 6.84 -2.65 -0.28
N PRO A 158 7.33 -3.34 0.76
CA PRO A 158 8.75 -3.67 0.88
C PRO A 158 9.29 -4.48 -0.30
N HIS A 159 10.60 -4.42 -0.54
CA HIS A 159 11.33 -5.29 -1.49
C HIS A 159 10.79 -5.28 -2.93
N GLY A 160 10.34 -4.11 -3.41
CA GLY A 160 9.82 -3.96 -4.76
C GLY A 160 8.43 -4.54 -4.97
N ALA A 161 7.79 -5.08 -3.92
CA ALA A 161 6.39 -5.48 -3.98
C ALA A 161 5.47 -4.26 -4.10
N GLY A 162 4.24 -4.50 -4.52
CA GLY A 162 3.27 -3.43 -4.67
C GLY A 162 1.85 -3.93 -4.86
N LEU A 163 0.92 -3.06 -4.51
CA LEU A 163 -0.51 -3.28 -4.72
C LEU A 163 -1.08 -2.12 -5.52
N HIS A 164 -1.74 -2.44 -6.62
CA HIS A 164 -2.51 -1.52 -7.42
C HIS A 164 -4.00 -1.79 -7.19
N PHE A 165 -4.74 -0.73 -6.86
CA PHE A 165 -6.19 -0.76 -6.82
C PHE A 165 -6.74 0.23 -7.84
N ALA A 166 -7.67 -0.25 -8.67
CA ALA A 166 -8.42 0.56 -9.61
C ALA A 166 -9.91 0.42 -9.37
N ALA A 167 -10.61 1.55 -9.39
CA ALA A 167 -12.05 1.61 -9.31
C ALA A 167 -12.61 2.42 -10.47
N SER A 168 -13.74 1.99 -11.00
CA SER A 168 -14.56 2.74 -11.94
C SER A 168 -16.03 2.49 -11.63
N THR A 169 -16.93 3.18 -12.33
CA THR A 169 -18.37 2.90 -12.22
C THR A 169 -18.78 1.57 -12.83
N LYS A 170 -17.86 0.82 -13.46
CA LYS A 170 -18.14 -0.42 -14.19
C LYS A 170 -17.35 -1.63 -13.69
N ILE A 171 -16.13 -1.44 -13.20
CA ILE A 171 -15.20 -2.49 -12.83
C ILE A 171 -14.34 -2.00 -11.67
N LEU A 172 -14.08 -2.91 -10.72
CA LEU A 172 -12.99 -2.77 -9.74
C LEU A 172 -11.90 -3.79 -10.06
N GLY A 173 -10.65 -3.43 -9.80
CA GLY A 173 -9.50 -4.29 -10.04
C GLY A 173 -8.49 -4.17 -8.92
N ILE A 174 -7.94 -5.31 -8.51
CA ILE A 174 -6.81 -5.43 -7.60
C ILE A 174 -5.72 -6.17 -8.35
N ALA A 175 -4.52 -5.60 -8.40
CA ALA A 175 -3.32 -6.30 -8.84
C ALA A 175 -2.28 -6.22 -7.74
N VAL A 176 -1.67 -7.34 -7.38
CA VAL A 176 -0.62 -7.42 -6.36
C VAL A 176 0.55 -8.16 -6.96
N HIS A 177 1.73 -7.55 -6.92
CA HIS A 177 2.97 -8.25 -7.19
C HIS A 177 3.71 -8.52 -5.89
N SER A 178 4.27 -9.73 -5.78
CA SER A 178 5.05 -10.13 -4.61
C SER A 178 6.40 -9.41 -4.57
N GLU A 179 7.12 -9.61 -3.47
CA GLU A 179 8.52 -9.20 -3.39
C GLU A 179 9.35 -9.98 -4.42
N CYS A 180 10.43 -9.35 -4.89
CA CYS A 180 11.36 -9.98 -5.82
C CYS A 180 12.33 -10.91 -5.09
N VAL A 181 12.51 -12.12 -5.62
CA VAL A 181 13.54 -13.07 -5.16
C VAL A 181 14.37 -13.56 -6.33
N THR A 182 15.54 -14.13 -6.05
CA THR A 182 16.33 -14.84 -7.08
C THR A 182 15.56 -16.02 -7.64
N TRP A 183 15.69 -16.26 -8.96
CA TRP A 183 14.89 -17.21 -9.74
C TRP A 183 15.09 -18.70 -9.44
N GLU A 184 15.74 -19.08 -8.34
CA GLU A 184 16.13 -20.48 -8.05
C GLU A 184 15.03 -21.53 -8.29
#